data_AF-A0A7K0LT71-F1
#
_entry.id   AF-A0A7K0LT71-F1
#
_cell.length_a   1.000
_cell.length_b   1.000
_cell.length_c   1.000
_cell.angle_alpha   90.00
_cell.angle_beta   90.00
_cell.angle_gamma   90.00
#
_symmetry.space_group_name_H-M   'P 1'
#
loop_
_entity.id
_entity.type
_entity.pdbx_description
1 polymer ?
#
loop_
_entity_poly.entity_id
_entity_poly.type
_entity_poly.pdbx_seq_one_letter_code
_entity_poly.pdbx_strand_id
1 'polypeptide(L)'
;MPLDLQTISDRMEIDDLLVRYSRAIDTKNFAELENLFIPDGEYDAGSLGHPTNAKAIRAMIESAIGGLDATMHLVAKSLIDLDGDTAEVRTYLVSQHIRESTPGPVKHYFIGAEYADRVVRTAEGWKFAYRRLDRMWKEGDRSVIVRD
;
A
#
# COMPACT_ATOMS: atom_id res chain seq x y z
N MET A 1 -9.69 -27.71 11.45
CA MET A 1 -10.58 -28.09 10.34
C MET A 1 -10.03 -27.47 9.07
N PRO A 2 -10.15 -28.11 7.90
CA PRO A 2 -9.82 -27.46 6.62
C PRO A 2 -10.69 -26.22 6.43
N LEU A 3 -10.18 -25.24 5.68
CA LEU A 3 -10.94 -24.04 5.32
C LEU A 3 -12.08 -24.41 4.37
N ASP A 4 -13.21 -23.72 4.48
CA ASP A 4 -14.28 -23.82 3.49
C ASP A 4 -13.95 -23.01 2.21
N LEU A 5 -14.76 -23.20 1.16
CA LEU A 5 -14.52 -22.56 -0.14
C LEU A 5 -14.58 -21.02 -0.05
N GLN A 6 -15.45 -20.48 0.80
CA GLN A 6 -15.60 -19.03 0.93
C GLN A 6 -14.34 -18.42 1.55
N THR A 7 -13.86 -19.02 2.64
CA THR A 7 -12.64 -18.62 3.33
C THR A 7 -11.41 -18.74 2.43
N ILE A 8 -11.36 -19.74 1.55
CA ILE A 8 -10.29 -19.87 0.54
C ILE A 8 -10.39 -18.74 -0.49
N SER A 9 -11.58 -18.45 -1.03
CA SER A 9 -11.79 -17.35 -1.98
C SER A 9 -11.38 -16.01 -1.38
N ASP A 10 -11.82 -15.72 -0.15
CA ASP A 10 -11.54 -14.45 0.51
C ASP A 10 -10.05 -14.21 0.71
N ARG A 11 -9.31 -15.24 1.12
CA ARG A 11 -7.85 -15.15 1.26
C ARG A 11 -7.18 -14.84 -0.08
N MET A 12 -7.63 -15.47 -1.17
CA MET A 12 -7.09 -15.22 -2.50
C MET A 12 -7.43 -13.83 -3.03
N GLU A 13 -8.66 -13.36 -2.79
CA GLU A 13 -9.10 -12.01 -3.19
C GLU A 13 -8.37 -10.91 -2.39
N ILE A 14 -8.13 -11.13 -1.10
CA ILE A 14 -7.33 -10.22 -0.27
C ILE A 14 -5.87 -10.21 -0.75
N ASP A 15 -5.29 -11.36 -1.08
CA ASP A 15 -3.94 -11.42 -1.66
C ASP A 15 -3.87 -10.64 -2.99
N ASP A 16 -4.87 -10.77 -3.87
CA ASP A 16 -4.96 -10.00 -5.12
C ASP A 16 -5.09 -8.49 -4.85
N LEU A 17 -5.90 -8.08 -3.87
CA LEU A 17 -6.03 -6.69 -3.44
C LEU A 17 -4.68 -6.08 -3.02
N LEU A 18 -3.87 -6.81 -2.25
CA LEU A 18 -2.53 -6.36 -1.82
C LEU A 18 -1.55 -6.21 -3.00
N VAL A 19 -1.58 -7.16 -3.93
CA VAL A 19 -0.74 -7.13 -5.14
C VAL A 19 -1.17 -5.98 -6.06
N ARG A 20 -2.47 -5.78 -6.27
CA ARG A 20 -3.01 -4.68 -7.08
C ARG A 20 -2.64 -3.33 -6.52
N TYR A 21 -2.66 -3.15 -5.20
CA TYR A 21 -2.20 -1.91 -4.58
C TYR A 21 -0.75 -1.61 -4.94
N SER A 22 0.14 -2.58 -4.75
CA SER A 22 1.56 -2.43 -5.03
C SER A 22 1.78 -2.09 -6.52
N ARG A 23 1.12 -2.84 -7.41
CA ARG A 23 1.19 -2.61 -8.86
C ARG A 23 0.63 -1.25 -9.26
N ALA A 24 -0.50 -0.82 -8.70
CA ALA A 24 -1.10 0.47 -9.02
C ALA A 24 -0.19 1.64 -8.66
N ILE A 25 0.51 1.57 -7.52
CA ILE A 25 1.52 2.57 -7.13
C ILE A 25 2.72 2.52 -8.08
N ASP A 26 3.30 1.34 -8.29
CA ASP A 26 4.53 1.18 -9.06
C ASP A 26 4.36 1.53 -10.54
N THR A 27 3.17 1.32 -11.09
CA THR A 27 2.81 1.72 -12.45
C THR A 27 2.17 3.10 -12.54
N LYS A 28 2.03 3.81 -11.41
CA LYS A 28 1.37 5.13 -11.30
C LYS A 28 -0.08 5.13 -11.83
N ASN A 29 -0.78 4.00 -11.75
CA ASN A 29 -2.20 3.91 -12.05
C ASN A 29 -3.03 4.38 -10.86
N PHE A 30 -3.09 5.70 -10.68
CA PHE A 30 -3.75 6.34 -9.54
C PHE A 30 -5.28 6.18 -9.55
N ALA A 31 -5.89 5.93 -10.72
CA ALA A 31 -7.31 5.64 -10.81
C ALA A 31 -7.64 4.26 -10.21
N GLU A 32 -6.84 3.23 -10.54
CA GLU A 32 -6.97 1.91 -9.90
C GLU A 32 -6.69 2.03 -8.39
N LEU A 33 -5.63 2.74 -8.00
CA LEU A 33 -5.29 2.95 -6.60
C LEU A 33 -6.47 3.51 -5.79
N GLU A 34 -7.17 4.52 -6.31
CA GLU A 34 -8.36 5.08 -5.66
C GLU A 34 -9.47 4.03 -5.51
N ASN A 35 -9.69 3.20 -6.52
CA ASN A 35 -10.74 2.19 -6.54
C ASN A 35 -10.53 1.02 -5.55
N LEU A 36 -9.29 0.78 -5.10
CA LEU A 36 -8.97 -0.27 -4.13
C LEU A 36 -9.40 0.09 -2.69
N PHE A 37 -9.72 1.36 -2.43
CA PHE A 37 -10.25 1.81 -1.15
C PHE A 37 -11.76 1.97 -1.23
N ILE A 38 -12.45 1.79 -0.10
CA ILE A 38 -13.83 2.27 0.02
C ILE A 38 -13.84 3.81 0.00
N PRO A 39 -14.96 4.48 -0.36
CA PRO A 39 -15.00 5.93 -0.52
C PRO A 39 -14.49 6.70 0.72
N ASP A 40 -14.82 6.24 1.91
CA ASP A 40 -14.44 6.77 3.23
C ASP A 40 -13.23 6.07 3.84
N GLY A 41 -12.46 5.32 3.04
CA GLY A 41 -11.28 4.61 3.51
C GLY A 41 -10.19 5.56 4.03
N GLU A 42 -9.42 5.08 5.00
CA GLU A 42 -8.40 5.87 5.70
C GLU A 42 -6.99 5.30 5.49
N TYR A 43 -5.97 6.16 5.52
CA TYR A 43 -4.56 5.73 5.48
C TYR A 43 -3.67 6.44 6.50
N ASP A 44 -3.32 5.78 7.60
CA ASP A 44 -2.26 6.24 8.48
C ASP A 44 -0.87 6.02 7.85
N ALA A 45 -0.32 7.05 7.22
CA ALA A 45 1.05 7.07 6.71
C ALA A 45 2.04 7.68 7.72
N GLY A 46 1.64 7.84 8.98
CA GLY A 46 2.37 8.50 10.06
C GLY A 46 2.74 9.94 9.71
N SER A 47 4.04 10.25 9.69
CA SER A 47 4.53 11.61 9.41
C SER A 47 4.18 12.16 8.02
N LEU A 48 3.69 11.33 7.09
CA LEU A 48 3.23 11.77 5.76
C LEU A 48 1.76 12.24 5.77
N GLY A 49 1.00 11.93 6.82
CA GLY A 49 -0.38 12.34 7.00
C GLY A 49 -1.34 11.18 7.21
N HIS A 50 -2.61 11.55 7.41
CA HIS A 50 -3.73 10.64 7.68
C HIS A 50 -4.95 11.11 6.84
N PRO A 51 -5.02 10.78 5.53
CA PRO A 51 -6.13 11.14 4.68
C PRO A 51 -7.32 10.20 4.99
N THR A 52 -8.53 10.76 4.96
CA THR A 52 -9.75 10.08 5.43
C THR A 52 -10.77 9.86 4.31
N ASN A 53 -10.31 9.64 3.08
CA ASN A 53 -11.11 9.17 1.94
C ASN A 53 -10.18 8.74 0.80
N ALA A 54 -10.72 7.92 -0.12
CA ALA A 54 -9.98 7.36 -1.25
C ALA A 54 -9.31 8.43 -2.14
N LYS A 55 -9.98 9.56 -2.39
CA LYS A 55 -9.43 10.66 -3.21
C LYS A 55 -8.24 11.35 -2.54
N ALA A 56 -8.34 11.59 -1.24
CA ALA A 56 -7.26 12.18 -0.46
C ALA A 56 -6.06 11.22 -0.33
N ILE A 57 -6.32 9.91 -0.20
CA ILE A 57 -5.31 8.86 -0.26
C ILE A 57 -4.57 8.91 -1.60
N ARG A 58 -5.31 8.89 -2.71
CA ARG A 58 -4.75 8.98 -4.07
C ARG A 58 -3.86 10.21 -4.21
N ALA A 59 -4.37 11.38 -3.86
CA ALA A 59 -3.65 12.64 -3.99
C ALA A 59 -2.35 12.67 -3.15
N MET A 60 -2.39 12.13 -1.92
CA MET A 60 -1.20 12.02 -1.09
C MET A 60 -0.15 11.11 -1.72
N ILE A 61 -0.54 9.92 -2.19
CA ILE A 61 0.37 8.94 -2.79
C ILE A 61 0.94 9.48 -4.10
N GLU A 62 0.09 10.03 -4.98
CA GLU A 62 0.50 10.68 -6.23
C GLU A 62 1.52 11.79 -5.98
N SER A 63 1.28 12.64 -4.98
CA SER A 63 2.24 13.69 -4.59
C SER A 63 3.55 13.12 -4.04
N ALA A 64 3.54 11.93 -3.42
CA ALA A 64 4.74 11.30 -2.88
C ALA A 64 5.59 10.61 -3.95
N ILE A 65 4.95 9.91 -4.92
CA ILE A 65 5.66 9.01 -5.84
C ILE A 65 5.57 9.42 -7.32
N GLY A 66 4.68 10.35 -7.68
CA GLY A 66 4.42 10.71 -9.08
C GLY A 66 5.64 11.24 -9.82
N GLY A 67 6.50 11.98 -9.13
CA GLY A 67 7.74 12.55 -9.66
C GLY A 67 8.97 11.62 -9.58
N LEU A 68 8.84 10.39 -9.11
CA LEU A 68 9.95 9.42 -9.07
C LEU A 68 10.16 8.79 -10.45
N ASP A 69 11.41 8.43 -10.78
CA ASP A 69 11.72 7.73 -12.04
C ASP A 69 11.26 6.28 -11.99
N ALA A 70 11.43 5.63 -10.82
CA ALA A 70 10.91 4.29 -10.58
C ALA A 70 10.52 4.11 -9.11
N THR A 71 9.55 3.22 -8.87
CA THR A 71 9.21 2.71 -7.56
C THR A 71 8.84 1.24 -7.68
N MET A 72 9.20 0.44 -6.68
CA MET A 72 8.82 -0.96 -6.59
C MET A 72 8.50 -1.32 -5.14
N HIS A 73 7.36 -1.96 -4.92
CA HIS A 73 6.96 -2.52 -3.63
C HIS A 73 6.98 -4.04 -3.71
N LEU A 74 7.86 -4.67 -2.95
CA LEU A 74 7.86 -6.11 -2.74
C LEU A 74 7.15 -6.41 -1.42
N VAL A 75 5.99 -7.06 -1.51
CA VAL A 75 5.21 -7.51 -0.35
C VAL A 75 5.48 -8.99 -0.06
N ALA A 76 5.56 -9.34 1.21
CA ALA A 76 5.70 -10.72 1.67
C ALA A 76 4.34 -11.43 1.76
N LYS A 77 4.32 -12.66 2.29
CA LYS A 77 3.06 -13.32 2.67
C LYS A 77 2.39 -12.59 3.84
N SER A 78 1.07 -12.60 3.81
CA SER A 78 0.26 -11.87 4.78
C SER A 78 -0.30 -12.78 5.87
N LEU A 79 -0.38 -12.25 7.10
CA LEU A 79 -1.24 -12.80 8.13
C LEU A 79 -2.64 -12.22 7.91
N ILE A 80 -3.63 -13.09 7.67
CA ILE A 80 -5.02 -12.70 7.40
C ILE A 80 -5.91 -13.36 8.45
N ASP A 81 -6.57 -12.53 9.24
CA ASP A 81 -7.61 -12.92 10.20
C ASP A 81 -8.98 -12.48 9.67
N LEU A 82 -9.82 -13.45 9.30
CA LEU A 82 -11.11 -13.23 8.64
C LEU A 82 -12.24 -13.26 9.66
N ASP A 83 -13.12 -12.28 9.60
CA ASP A 83 -14.36 -12.20 10.36
C ASP A 83 -15.52 -11.81 9.43
N GLY A 84 -16.11 -12.83 8.81
CA GLY A 84 -17.22 -12.71 7.87
C GLY A 84 -16.87 -11.86 6.65
N ASP A 85 -17.39 -10.62 6.64
CA ASP A 85 -17.21 -9.64 5.57
C ASP A 85 -16.11 -8.62 5.88
N THR A 86 -15.30 -8.87 6.91
CA THR A 86 -14.16 -8.04 7.29
C THR A 86 -12.91 -8.88 7.52
N ALA A 87 -11.73 -8.27 7.42
CA ALA A 87 -10.49 -8.94 7.80
C ALA A 87 -9.45 -7.94 8.33
N GLU A 88 -8.66 -8.38 9.31
CA GLU A 88 -7.42 -7.73 9.73
C GLU A 88 -6.25 -8.40 9.01
N VAL A 89 -5.38 -7.58 8.41
CA VAL A 89 -4.27 -8.07 7.59
C VAL A 89 -2.96 -7.41 8.03
N ARG A 90 -1.89 -8.21 8.11
CA ARG A 90 -0.53 -7.74 8.37
C ARG A 90 0.40 -8.26 7.28
N THR A 91 1.13 -7.34 6.64
CA THR A 91 1.99 -7.67 5.49
C THR A 91 3.31 -6.93 5.58
N TYR A 92 4.44 -7.66 5.68
CA TYR A 92 5.75 -7.04 5.54
C TYR A 92 6.01 -6.60 4.11
N LEU A 93 6.71 -5.48 3.95
CA LEU A 93 7.16 -5.00 2.66
C LEU A 93 8.58 -4.43 2.70
N VAL A 94 9.20 -4.44 1.51
CA VAL A 94 10.32 -3.57 1.18
C VAL A 94 9.90 -2.74 -0.03
N SER A 95 10.00 -1.43 0.07
CA SER A 95 9.88 -0.53 -1.07
C SER A 95 11.23 0.07 -1.46
N GLN A 96 11.43 0.24 -2.75
CA GLN A 96 12.57 0.96 -3.31
C GLN A 96 12.03 2.08 -4.21
N HIS A 97 12.60 3.27 -4.04
CA HIS A 97 12.26 4.45 -4.81
C HIS A 97 13.53 4.99 -5.48
N ILE A 98 13.43 5.41 -6.73
CA ILE A 98 14.53 5.96 -7.53
C ILE A 98 14.18 7.36 -8.02
N ARG A 99 15.13 8.27 -7.89
CA ARG A 99 15.10 9.59 -8.54
C ARG A 99 16.50 9.93 -9.04
N GLU A 100 16.70 9.86 -10.35
CA GLU A 100 17.98 10.07 -11.01
C GLU A 100 18.51 11.50 -10.87
N SER A 101 17.58 12.46 -10.77
CA SER A 101 17.91 13.88 -10.56
C SER A 101 18.42 14.21 -9.16
N THR A 102 18.31 13.30 -8.20
CA THR A 102 18.79 13.50 -6.81
C THR A 102 20.29 13.79 -6.79
N PRO A 103 20.80 14.84 -6.11
CA PRO A 103 22.24 15.10 -6.06
C PRO A 103 23.05 13.93 -5.48
N GLY A 104 24.32 13.81 -5.88
CA GLY A 104 25.23 12.79 -5.34
C GLY A 104 25.11 11.41 -6.00
N PRO A 105 25.88 10.43 -5.51
CA PRO A 105 26.02 9.11 -6.15
C PRO A 105 24.88 8.12 -5.80
N VAL A 106 24.15 8.34 -4.71
CA VAL A 106 23.06 7.45 -4.27
C VAL A 106 21.72 7.98 -4.79
N LYS A 107 21.12 7.25 -5.73
CA LYS A 107 19.86 7.65 -6.40
C LYS A 107 18.62 6.93 -5.87
N HIS A 108 18.77 6.15 -4.81
CA HIS A 108 17.73 5.28 -4.29
C HIS A 108 17.43 5.56 -2.82
N TYR A 109 16.20 5.22 -2.43
CA TYR A 109 15.77 5.16 -1.05
C TYR A 109 14.96 3.89 -0.79
N PHE A 110 15.39 3.10 0.17
CA PHE A 110 14.72 1.90 0.64
C PHE A 110 13.93 2.16 1.91
N ILE A 111 12.79 1.50 2.02
CA ILE A 111 11.98 1.46 3.24
C ILE A 111 11.56 0.02 3.49
N GLY A 112 11.93 -0.51 4.66
CA GLY A 112 11.31 -1.72 5.19
C GLY A 112 10.21 -1.37 6.17
N ALA A 113 9.04 -1.98 6.00
CA ALA A 113 7.86 -1.66 6.78
C ALA A 113 6.91 -2.84 6.92
N GLU A 114 5.87 -2.65 7.72
CA GLU A 114 4.68 -3.49 7.78
C GLU A 114 3.45 -2.65 7.40
N TYR A 115 2.58 -3.21 6.56
CA TYR A 115 1.20 -2.74 6.42
C TYR A 115 0.32 -3.41 7.48
N ALA A 116 -0.47 -2.59 8.17
CA ALA A 116 -1.52 -3.02 9.07
C ALA A 116 -2.87 -2.55 8.51
N ASP A 117 -3.64 -3.48 7.95
CA ASP A 117 -4.83 -3.17 7.17
C ASP A 117 -6.10 -3.72 7.82
N ARG A 118 -7.19 -3.01 7.60
CA ARG A 118 -8.55 -3.52 7.72
C ARG A 118 -9.21 -3.48 6.36
N VAL A 119 -9.63 -4.63 5.88
CA VAL A 119 -10.31 -4.79 4.58
C VAL A 119 -11.74 -5.24 4.79
N VAL A 120 -12.61 -4.90 3.84
CA VAL A 120 -14.04 -5.22 3.87
C VAL A 120 -14.50 -5.78 2.54
N ARG A 121 -15.37 -6.79 2.56
CA ARG A 121 -16.02 -7.33 1.37
C ARG A 121 -17.11 -6.36 0.91
N THR A 122 -17.10 -6.03 -0.37
CA THR A 122 -18.14 -5.24 -1.02
C THR A 122 -18.77 -6.04 -2.16
N ALA A 123 -19.82 -5.51 -2.78
CA ALA A 123 -20.40 -6.10 -3.99
C ALA A 123 -19.39 -6.17 -5.17
N GLU A 124 -18.32 -5.38 -5.12
CA GLU A 124 -17.26 -5.33 -6.14
C GLU A 124 -16.01 -6.14 -5.74
N GLY A 125 -16.06 -6.86 -4.61
CA GLY A 125 -14.92 -7.57 -4.01
C GLY A 125 -14.35 -6.88 -2.78
N TRP A 126 -13.22 -7.39 -2.28
CA TRP A 126 -12.55 -6.86 -1.10
C TRP A 126 -11.87 -5.51 -1.39
N LYS A 127 -12.03 -4.55 -0.45
CA LYS A 127 -11.42 -3.21 -0.52
C LYS A 127 -10.81 -2.80 0.82
N PHE A 128 -9.84 -1.88 0.79
CA PHE A 128 -9.28 -1.28 2.00
C PHE A 128 -10.27 -0.32 2.65
N ALA A 129 -10.58 -0.59 3.92
CA ALA A 129 -11.29 0.36 4.80
C ALA A 129 -10.30 1.20 5.62
N TYR A 130 -9.18 0.61 6.01
CA TYR A 130 -8.10 1.29 6.70
C TYR A 130 -6.77 0.64 6.31
N ARG A 131 -5.72 1.46 6.23
CA ARG A 131 -4.33 1.02 6.11
C ARG A 131 -3.46 1.85 7.05
N ARG A 132 -2.47 1.22 7.68
CA ARG A 132 -1.37 1.89 8.37
C ARG A 132 -0.04 1.39 7.86
N LEU A 133 0.93 2.30 7.71
CA LEU A 133 2.30 1.97 7.31
C LEU A 133 3.25 2.17 8.49
N ASP A 134 3.67 1.05 9.08
CA ASP A 134 4.62 1.00 10.20
C ASP A 134 6.05 0.79 9.66
N ARG A 135 6.78 1.90 9.49
CA ARG A 135 8.17 1.88 8.98
C ARG A 135 9.14 1.37 10.04
N MET A 136 9.93 0.35 9.70
CA MET A 136 10.86 -0.32 10.61
C MET A 136 12.30 0.13 10.39
N TRP A 137 12.73 0.26 9.13
CA TRP A 137 14.08 0.71 8.77
C TRP A 137 14.07 1.45 7.44
N LYS A 138 15.14 2.21 7.19
CA LYS A 138 15.33 3.02 5.98
C LYS A 138 16.80 3.00 5.59
N GLU A 139 17.09 2.99 4.30
CA GLU A 139 18.46 2.99 3.77
C GLU A 139 18.53 3.79 2.46
N GLY A 140 19.69 4.39 2.16
CA GLY A 140 19.89 5.22 0.98
C GLY A 140 19.65 6.71 1.23
N ASP A 141 19.48 7.48 0.14
CA ASP A 141 19.38 8.93 0.20
C ASP A 141 17.91 9.37 0.35
N ARG A 142 17.59 9.96 1.50
CA ARG A 142 16.23 10.45 1.80
C ARG A 142 15.77 11.53 0.81
N SER A 143 16.67 12.30 0.22
CA SER A 143 16.31 13.39 -0.71
C SER A 143 15.64 12.88 -2.00
N VAL A 144 15.77 11.59 -2.32
CA VAL A 144 15.02 10.92 -3.41
C VAL A 144 13.51 11.12 -3.27
N ILE A 145 12.98 11.10 -2.04
CA ILE A 145 11.54 11.19 -1.78
C ILE A 145 11.12 12.54 -1.17
N VAL A 146 12.04 13.48 -1.02
CA VAL A 146 11.72 14.83 -0.55
C VAL A 146 11.04 15.58 -1.69
N ARG A 147 9.97 16.31 -1.35
CA ARG A 147 9.28 17.21 -2.27
C ARG A 147 10.03 18.55 -2.23
N ASP A 148 10.21 19.17 -3.39
CA ASP A 148 10.58 20.59 -3.46
C ASP A 148 9.45 21.48 -2.89
#